data_AF-A0A9E4WEG4-F1
#
_entry.id   AF-A0A9E4WEG4-F1
#
_cell.length_a   1.000
_cell.length_b   1.000
_cell.length_c   1.000
_cell.angle_alpha   90.00
_cell.angle_beta   90.00
_cell.angle_gamma   90.00
#
_symmetry.space_group_name_H-M   'P 1'
#
loop_
_entity.id
_entity.type
_entity.pdbx_description
1 polymer ?
#
loop_
_entity_poly.entity_id
_entity_poly.type
_entity_poly.pdbx_seq_one_letter_code
_entity_poly.pdbx_strand_id
1 'polypeptide(L)'
;MPAEPAPFVAEKNSPPSNNGRCPSAPQPISVEETGVELSLLADLMLKTIHFTGRPTARQVTQQLKLSFAVTEEVIGFLRQEEALEIVGTAGLGEQAYQYELTERGRQKAQEALARSQYVGPAPVSFDNYTDIQRQQSARDIRIDRETFREGLSHLVLGPQVLAALGPAFNSGRSVLIYGASGNGKSSITMAVGEMLPGQVLIPYAVEVHGQIVRVFDPR
;
A
#
# COMPACT_ATOMS: atom_id res chain seq x y z
N MET A 1 41.70 1.81 45.85
CA MET A 1 41.33 0.58 45.12
C MET A 1 40.24 0.97 44.14
N PRO A 2 40.44 0.81 42.81
CA PRO A 2 39.39 1.14 41.85
C PRO A 2 38.36 0.01 41.80
N ALA A 3 37.09 0.38 41.81
CA ALA A 3 35.96 -0.54 41.75
C ALA A 3 35.92 -1.26 40.39
N GLU A 4 35.74 -2.58 40.47
CA GLU A 4 35.59 -3.50 39.36
C GLU A 4 34.22 -3.29 38.68
N PRO A 5 34.12 -3.14 37.35
CA PRO A 5 32.83 -3.01 36.68
C PRO A 5 32.12 -4.36 36.59
N ALA A 6 30.83 -4.36 36.93
CA ALA A 6 29.95 -5.53 36.90
C ALA A 6 29.85 -6.15 35.49
N PRO A 7 29.70 -7.48 35.38
CA PRO A 7 29.64 -8.17 34.10
C PRO A 7 28.34 -7.83 33.35
N PHE A 8 28.49 -7.48 32.07
CA PHE A 8 27.39 -7.29 31.14
C PHE A 8 26.76 -8.67 30.86
N VAL A 9 25.61 -8.94 31.48
CA VAL A 9 24.81 -10.12 31.18
C VAL A 9 24.24 -9.95 29.77
N ALA A 10 24.76 -10.75 28.84
CA ALA A 10 24.23 -10.85 27.49
C ALA A 10 22.87 -11.57 27.55
N GLU A 11 21.79 -10.80 27.69
CA GLU A 11 20.44 -11.31 27.47
C GLU A 11 20.30 -11.68 26.00
N LYS A 12 20.15 -12.98 25.75
CA LYS A 12 20.05 -13.60 24.43
C LYS A 12 18.64 -13.39 23.85
N ASN A 13 18.26 -12.13 23.63
CA ASN A 13 17.08 -11.79 22.87
C ASN A 13 17.46 -11.80 21.38
N SER A 14 17.48 -13.01 20.81
CA SER A 14 17.48 -13.19 19.36
C SER A 14 16.30 -12.42 18.77
N PRO A 15 16.49 -11.41 17.91
CA PRO A 15 15.37 -10.80 17.20
C PRO A 15 14.71 -11.87 16.32
N PRO A 16 13.38 -11.84 16.13
CA PRO A 16 12.74 -12.74 15.19
C PRO A 16 13.38 -12.53 13.82
N SER A 17 13.91 -13.61 13.22
CA SER A 17 14.41 -13.54 11.85
C SER A 17 13.21 -13.23 10.97
N ASN A 18 13.15 -12.01 10.44
CA ASN A 18 12.13 -11.62 9.48
C ASN A 18 12.51 -12.27 8.14
N ASN A 19 12.26 -13.58 8.04
CA ASN A 19 12.49 -14.39 6.86
C ASN A 19 11.56 -13.93 5.75
N GLY A 20 11.90 -12.89 5.00
CA GLY A 20 11.34 -12.57 3.68
C GLY A 20 9.83 -12.69 3.53
N ARG A 21 9.04 -12.52 4.61
CA ARG A 21 7.59 -12.64 4.55
C ARG A 21 7.09 -11.39 3.86
N CYS A 22 6.49 -11.56 2.69
CA CYS A 22 5.69 -10.50 2.10
C CYS A 22 4.73 -9.99 3.19
N PRO A 23 4.67 -8.67 3.42
CA PRO A 23 3.70 -8.12 4.35
C PRO A 23 2.31 -8.60 3.93
N SER A 24 1.57 -9.17 4.88
CA SER A 24 0.26 -9.74 4.59
C SER A 24 -0.81 -8.77 5.06
N ALA A 25 -1.42 -8.04 4.13
CA ALA A 25 -2.69 -7.38 4.38
C ALA A 25 -3.81 -8.42 4.19
N PRO A 26 -4.62 -8.73 5.22
CA PRO A 26 -5.75 -9.65 5.05
C PRO A 26 -6.73 -9.10 4.02
N GLN A 27 -7.31 -9.98 3.22
CA GLN A 27 -8.34 -9.59 2.26
C GLN A 27 -9.64 -9.27 3.01
N PRO A 28 -10.20 -8.06 2.88
CA PRO A 28 -11.42 -7.69 3.58
C PRO A 28 -12.61 -8.49 3.04
N ILE A 29 -13.46 -8.97 3.95
CA ILE A 29 -14.67 -9.75 3.64
C ILE A 29 -15.97 -8.96 3.83
N SER A 30 -15.91 -7.73 4.34
CA SER A 30 -17.04 -6.80 4.41
C SER A 30 -16.61 -5.36 4.10
N VAL A 31 -17.56 -4.49 3.80
CA VAL A 31 -17.28 -3.07 3.55
C VAL A 31 -16.64 -2.41 4.77
N GLU A 32 -17.06 -2.74 5.98
CA GLU A 32 -16.48 -2.19 7.22
C GLU A 32 -15.00 -2.54 7.38
N GLU A 33 -14.60 -3.76 7.02
CA GLU A 33 -13.19 -4.19 7.10
C GLU A 33 -12.29 -3.44 6.13
N THR A 34 -12.83 -2.88 5.05
CA THR A 34 -12.04 -2.03 4.13
C THR A 34 -11.57 -0.75 4.81
N GLY A 35 -12.27 -0.31 5.86
CA GLY A 35 -12.09 0.99 6.50
C GLY A 35 -12.52 2.18 5.63
N VAL A 36 -13.15 1.91 4.48
CA VAL A 36 -13.64 2.91 3.54
C VAL A 36 -15.15 2.97 3.61
N GLU A 37 -15.69 4.18 3.52
CA GLU A 37 -17.13 4.41 3.63
C GLU A 37 -17.90 3.87 2.41
N LEU A 38 -19.08 3.29 2.65
CA LEU A 38 -19.88 2.60 1.64
C LEU A 38 -20.26 3.51 0.46
N SER A 39 -20.63 4.77 0.72
CA SER A 39 -20.98 5.70 -0.35
C SER A 39 -19.79 6.01 -1.27
N LEU A 40 -18.55 6.04 -0.75
CA LEU A 40 -17.36 6.18 -1.59
C LEU A 40 -17.15 4.96 -2.49
N LEU A 41 -17.31 3.74 -1.96
CA LEU A 41 -17.21 2.51 -2.76
C LEU A 41 -18.33 2.43 -3.81
N ALA A 42 -19.55 2.83 -3.43
CA ALA A 42 -20.69 2.93 -4.32
C ALA A 42 -20.44 3.93 -5.45
N ASP A 43 -19.92 5.12 -5.14
CA ASP A 43 -19.51 6.13 -6.13
C ASP A 43 -18.46 5.57 -7.09
N LEU A 44 -17.44 4.87 -6.60
CA LEU A 44 -16.41 4.25 -7.45
C LEU A 44 -16.99 3.16 -8.36
N MET A 45 -17.92 2.35 -7.86
CA MET A 45 -18.60 1.33 -8.65
C MET A 45 -19.48 1.95 -9.73
N LEU A 46 -20.27 2.97 -9.41
CA LEU A 46 -21.09 3.70 -10.38
C LEU A 46 -20.23 4.31 -11.49
N LYS A 47 -19.12 4.97 -11.15
CA LYS A 47 -18.17 5.50 -12.13
C LYS A 47 -17.57 4.39 -13.01
N THR A 48 -17.21 3.27 -12.40
CA THR A 48 -16.62 2.13 -13.10
C THR A 48 -17.59 1.57 -14.15
N ILE A 49 -18.84 1.33 -13.75
CA ILE A 49 -19.88 0.83 -14.66
C ILE A 49 -20.22 1.88 -15.72
N HIS A 50 -20.23 3.17 -15.36
CA HIS A 50 -20.48 4.26 -16.31
C HIS A 50 -19.51 4.24 -17.50
N PHE A 51 -18.21 4.01 -17.26
CA PHE A 51 -17.21 3.94 -18.33
C PHE A 51 -17.16 2.60 -19.06
N THR A 52 -17.41 1.49 -18.36
CA THR A 52 -17.34 0.14 -18.95
C THR A 52 -18.64 -0.28 -19.65
N GLY A 53 -19.76 0.38 -19.36
CA GLY A 53 -21.08 0.14 -19.96
C GLY A 53 -21.84 -1.00 -19.30
N ARG A 54 -21.50 -2.25 -19.65
CA ARG A 54 -22.18 -3.47 -19.15
C ARG A 54 -21.20 -4.51 -18.58
N PRO A 55 -20.40 -4.16 -17.56
CA PRO A 55 -19.45 -5.09 -16.96
C PRO A 55 -20.16 -6.20 -16.18
N THR A 56 -19.51 -7.36 -16.09
CA THR A 56 -19.89 -8.40 -15.14
C THR A 56 -19.46 -8.06 -13.72
N ALA A 57 -20.09 -8.65 -12.70
CA ALA A 57 -19.66 -8.52 -11.30
C ALA A 57 -18.16 -8.83 -11.13
N ARG A 58 -17.68 -9.88 -11.81
CA ARG A 58 -16.26 -10.24 -11.82
C ARG A 58 -15.37 -9.14 -12.39
N GLN A 59 -15.76 -8.51 -13.50
CA GLN A 59 -15.00 -7.42 -14.10
C GLN A 59 -14.95 -6.20 -13.17
N VAL A 60 -16.07 -5.85 -12.54
CA VAL A 60 -16.12 -4.77 -11.54
C VAL A 60 -15.20 -5.07 -10.35
N THR A 61 -15.27 -6.29 -9.81
CA THR A 61 -14.41 -6.75 -8.70
C THR A 61 -12.93 -6.60 -9.05
N GLN A 62 -12.54 -7.06 -10.24
CA GLN A 62 -11.15 -6.98 -10.72
C GLN A 62 -10.68 -5.53 -10.92
N GLN A 63 -11.54 -4.67 -11.44
CA GLN A 63 -11.20 -3.27 -11.69
C GLN A 63 -11.05 -2.47 -10.39
N LEU A 64 -11.94 -2.70 -9.42
CA LEU A 64 -11.87 -2.09 -8.09
C LEU A 64 -10.83 -2.77 -7.18
N LYS A 65 -10.30 -3.94 -7.55
CA LYS A 65 -9.36 -4.74 -6.74
C LYS A 65 -9.88 -5.05 -5.33
N LEU A 66 -11.19 -5.28 -5.22
CA LEU A 66 -11.87 -5.65 -3.99
C LEU A 66 -12.10 -7.17 -3.93
N SER A 67 -12.49 -7.68 -2.75
CA SER A 67 -13.03 -9.03 -2.67
C SER A 67 -14.43 -9.09 -3.28
N PHE A 68 -14.86 -10.29 -3.67
CA PHE A 68 -16.19 -10.47 -4.21
C PHE A 68 -17.27 -10.17 -3.18
N ALA A 69 -17.06 -10.54 -1.90
CA ALA A 69 -18.00 -10.27 -0.81
C ALA A 69 -18.28 -8.77 -0.64
N VAL A 70 -17.23 -7.94 -0.60
CA VAL A 70 -17.36 -6.47 -0.54
C VAL A 70 -18.09 -5.93 -1.79
N THR A 71 -17.74 -6.45 -2.96
CA THR A 71 -18.35 -6.02 -4.22
C THR A 71 -19.84 -6.34 -4.25
N GLU A 72 -20.23 -7.52 -3.78
CA GLU A 72 -21.61 -7.97 -3.69
C GLU A 72 -22.43 -7.09 -2.74
N GLU A 73 -21.87 -6.73 -1.59
CA GLU A 73 -22.51 -5.82 -0.63
C GLU A 73 -22.79 -4.45 -1.25
N VAL A 74 -21.82 -3.87 -1.96
CA VAL A 74 -21.97 -2.58 -2.67
C VAL A 74 -22.99 -2.68 -3.80
N ILE A 75 -23.00 -3.80 -4.55
CA ILE A 75 -24.02 -4.05 -5.58
C ILE A 75 -25.41 -4.12 -4.93
N GLY A 76 -25.55 -4.84 -3.82
CA GLY A 76 -26.80 -4.95 -3.07
C GLY A 76 -27.35 -3.58 -2.67
N PHE A 77 -26.50 -2.73 -2.10
CA PHE A 77 -26.84 -1.35 -1.75
C PHE A 77 -27.28 -0.53 -2.98
N LEU A 78 -26.53 -0.57 -4.07
CA LEU A 78 -26.85 0.18 -5.29
C LEU A 78 -28.13 -0.30 -5.99
N ARG A 79 -28.44 -1.60 -5.89
CA ARG A 79 -29.70 -2.16 -6.39
C ARG A 79 -30.89 -1.72 -5.53
N GLN A 80 -30.74 -1.70 -4.20
CA GLN A 80 -31.78 -1.21 -3.30
C GLN A 80 -32.07 0.28 -3.54
N GLU A 81 -31.05 1.06 -3.91
CA GLU A 81 -31.15 2.47 -4.31
C GLU A 81 -31.66 2.70 -5.75
N GLU A 82 -32.05 1.63 -6.45
CA GLU A 82 -32.50 1.63 -7.85
C GLU A 82 -31.49 2.28 -8.81
N ALA A 83 -30.20 2.22 -8.48
CA ALA A 83 -29.11 2.78 -9.30
C ALA A 83 -28.50 1.76 -10.28
N LEU A 84 -28.68 0.47 -10.00
CA LEU A 84 -28.19 -0.64 -10.83
C LEU A 84 -29.28 -1.66 -11.15
N GLU A 85 -29.22 -2.19 -12.37
CA GLU A 85 -30.08 -3.28 -12.82
C GLU A 85 -29.26 -4.40 -13.48
N ILE A 86 -29.80 -5.62 -13.46
CA ILE A 86 -29.20 -6.77 -14.12
C ILE A 86 -29.78 -6.87 -15.53
N VAL A 87 -28.94 -6.73 -16.54
CA VAL A 87 -29.37 -6.73 -17.96
C VAL A 87 -29.15 -8.09 -18.62
N GLY A 88 -28.29 -8.92 -18.05
CA GLY A 88 -28.01 -10.25 -18.58
C GLY A 88 -27.07 -11.06 -17.71
N THR A 89 -26.70 -12.22 -18.22
CA THR A 89 -25.69 -13.09 -17.63
C THR A 89 -24.72 -13.56 -18.70
N ALA A 90 -23.42 -13.51 -18.39
CA ALA A 90 -22.35 -13.97 -19.26
C ALA A 90 -21.80 -15.34 -18.83
N GLY A 91 -22.61 -16.15 -18.15
CA GLY A 91 -22.20 -17.46 -17.64
C GLY A 91 -23.05 -17.97 -16.49
N LEU A 92 -22.48 -18.88 -15.71
CA LEU A 92 -23.12 -19.47 -14.53
C LEU A 92 -22.60 -18.80 -13.25
N GLY A 93 -23.52 -18.53 -12.33
CA GLY A 93 -23.23 -17.92 -11.03
C GLY A 93 -23.29 -16.40 -11.03
N GLU A 94 -23.34 -15.84 -9.82
CA GLU A 94 -23.62 -14.41 -9.60
C GLU A 94 -22.49 -13.50 -10.08
N GLN A 95 -21.26 -14.01 -10.14
CA GLN A 95 -20.10 -13.31 -10.69
C GLN A 95 -20.24 -12.99 -12.19
N ALA A 96 -21.10 -13.73 -12.89
CA ALA A 96 -21.32 -13.59 -14.32
C ALA A 96 -22.48 -12.63 -14.68
N TYR A 97 -23.23 -12.13 -13.69
CA TYR A 97 -24.29 -11.15 -13.93
C TYR A 97 -23.71 -9.85 -14.48
N GLN A 98 -24.35 -9.35 -15.54
CA GLN A 98 -24.02 -8.08 -16.19
C GLN A 98 -24.89 -6.98 -15.62
N TYR A 99 -24.24 -5.90 -15.19
CA TYR A 99 -24.91 -4.75 -14.59
C TYR A 99 -24.91 -3.57 -15.54
N GLU A 100 -26.01 -2.84 -15.57
CA GLU A 100 -26.12 -1.55 -16.24
C GLU A 100 -26.65 -0.51 -15.25
N LEU A 101 -26.26 0.76 -15.47
CA LEU A 101 -26.80 1.87 -14.70
C LEU A 101 -28.22 2.20 -15.16
N THR A 102 -29.12 2.34 -14.20
CA THR A 102 -30.42 2.98 -14.43
C THR A 102 -30.21 4.47 -14.68
N GLU A 103 -31.27 5.19 -15.06
CA GLU A 103 -31.17 6.65 -15.24
C GLU A 103 -30.74 7.38 -13.95
N ARG A 104 -31.28 6.95 -12.80
CA ARG A 104 -30.86 7.43 -11.48
C ARG A 104 -29.39 7.10 -11.20
N GLY A 105 -28.94 5.89 -11.58
CA GLY A 105 -27.53 5.50 -11.48
C GLY A 105 -26.61 6.35 -12.33
N ARG A 106 -27.00 6.66 -13.57
CA ARG A 106 -26.24 7.55 -14.46
C ARG A 106 -26.12 8.96 -13.90
N GLN A 107 -27.20 9.50 -13.33
CA GLN A 107 -27.15 10.81 -12.67
C GLN A 107 -26.20 10.81 -11.47
N LYS A 108 -26.34 9.82 -10.56
CA LYS A 108 -25.43 9.69 -9.41
C LYS A 108 -23.97 9.53 -9.84
N ALA A 109 -23.70 8.77 -10.91
CA ALA A 109 -22.35 8.62 -11.46
C ALA A 109 -21.77 9.96 -11.93
N GLN A 110 -22.56 10.79 -12.62
CA GLN A 110 -22.12 12.12 -13.06
C GLN A 110 -21.85 13.07 -11.88
N GLU A 111 -22.71 13.06 -10.86
CA GLU A 111 -22.49 13.83 -9.63
C GLU A 111 -21.21 13.38 -8.90
N ALA A 112 -20.97 12.07 -8.84
CA ALA A 112 -19.77 11.50 -8.25
C ALA A 112 -18.50 11.88 -9.05
N LEU A 113 -18.59 11.94 -10.38
CA LEU A 113 -17.49 12.40 -11.25
C LEU A 113 -17.21 13.89 -11.09
N ALA A 114 -18.24 14.71 -10.86
CA ALA A 114 -18.09 16.13 -10.59
C ALA A 114 -17.36 16.39 -9.26
N ARG A 115 -17.57 15.53 -8.24
CA ARG A 115 -16.83 15.60 -6.97
C ARG A 115 -15.40 15.06 -7.07
N SER A 116 -15.22 13.95 -7.78
CA SER A 116 -13.91 13.29 -7.91
C SER A 116 -13.81 12.51 -9.22
N GLN A 117 -12.80 12.85 -10.02
CA GLN A 117 -12.50 12.19 -11.29
C GLN A 117 -11.72 10.87 -11.13
N TYR A 118 -11.39 10.47 -9.90
CA TYR A 118 -10.68 9.22 -9.68
C TYR A 118 -11.57 8.02 -10.06
N VAL A 119 -11.05 7.20 -10.97
CA VAL A 119 -11.62 5.91 -11.37
C VAL A 119 -10.47 4.91 -11.43
N GLY A 120 -10.58 3.85 -10.64
CA GLY A 120 -9.50 2.88 -10.50
C GLY A 120 -9.75 1.96 -9.30
N PRO A 121 -8.69 1.27 -8.84
CA PRO A 121 -8.76 0.43 -7.65
C PRO A 121 -9.29 1.18 -6.43
N ALA A 122 -10.05 0.50 -5.57
CA ALA A 122 -10.55 1.06 -4.34
C ALA A 122 -9.37 1.58 -3.48
N PRO A 123 -9.48 2.79 -2.91
CA PRO A 123 -8.45 3.32 -2.02
C PRO A 123 -8.40 2.50 -0.73
N VAL A 124 -7.26 2.58 -0.04
CA VAL A 124 -7.12 2.06 1.32
C VAL A 124 -7.27 3.24 2.29
N SER A 125 -7.97 3.05 3.42
CA SER A 125 -8.06 4.11 4.43
C SER A 125 -6.68 4.48 4.97
N PHE A 126 -6.50 5.75 5.33
CA PHE A 126 -5.23 6.24 5.87
C PHE A 126 -4.78 5.48 7.13
N ASP A 127 -5.74 5.13 8.00
CA ASP A 127 -5.48 4.40 9.24
C ASP A 127 -4.98 2.98 8.94
N ASN A 128 -5.69 2.24 8.07
CA ASN A 128 -5.27 0.90 7.66
C ASN A 128 -3.89 0.93 6.99
N TYR A 129 -3.62 1.93 6.14
CA TYR A 129 -2.31 2.07 5.51
C TYR A 129 -1.21 2.37 6.54
N THR A 130 -1.49 3.21 7.54
CA THR A 130 -0.56 3.53 8.62
C THR A 130 -0.22 2.30 9.46
N ASP A 131 -1.20 1.47 9.78
CA ASP A 131 -0.98 0.25 10.55
C ASP A 131 -0.13 -0.77 9.78
N ILE A 132 -0.43 -0.95 8.50
CA ILE A 132 0.36 -1.79 7.60
C ILE A 132 1.79 -1.24 7.45
N GLN A 133 1.98 0.07 7.38
CA GLN A 133 3.32 0.68 7.33
C GLN A 133 4.11 0.42 8.63
N ARG A 134 3.46 0.53 9.79
CA ARG A 134 4.10 0.26 11.09
C ARG A 134 4.58 -1.19 11.19
N GLN A 135 3.78 -2.14 10.71
CA GLN A 135 4.14 -3.56 10.66
C GLN A 135 5.28 -3.85 9.68
N GLN A 136 5.43 -3.04 8.64
CA GLN A 136 6.49 -3.14 7.63
C GLN A 136 7.76 -2.34 7.97
N SER A 137 7.82 -1.77 9.17
CA SER A 137 8.89 -0.86 9.55
C SER A 137 10.27 -1.52 9.45
N ALA A 138 11.19 -0.87 8.72
CA ALA A 138 12.59 -1.27 8.55
C ALA A 138 13.45 -1.18 9.83
N ARG A 139 12.86 -0.81 10.98
CA ARG A 139 13.59 -0.61 12.25
C ARG A 139 14.34 -1.85 12.73
N ASP A 140 13.84 -3.04 12.40
CA ASP A 140 14.45 -4.31 12.82
C ASP A 140 15.32 -4.96 11.72
N ILE A 141 15.49 -4.29 10.59
CA ILE A 141 16.35 -4.78 9.50
C ILE A 141 17.81 -4.57 9.90
N ARG A 142 18.57 -5.67 9.90
CA ARG A 142 20.02 -5.65 10.08
C ARG A 142 20.70 -5.99 8.77
N ILE A 143 21.52 -5.08 8.26
CA ILE A 143 22.37 -5.31 7.09
C ILE A 143 23.75 -5.71 7.61
N ASP A 144 24.25 -6.85 7.16
CA ASP A 144 25.61 -7.28 7.50
C ASP A 144 26.67 -6.42 6.82
N ARG A 145 27.91 -6.53 7.29
CA ARG A 145 29.01 -5.70 6.81
C ARG A 145 29.42 -6.01 5.36
N GLU A 146 29.21 -7.24 4.91
CA GLU A 146 29.61 -7.70 3.58
C GLU A 146 28.64 -7.14 2.53
N THR A 147 27.34 -7.36 2.72
CA THR A 147 26.24 -6.77 1.92
C THR A 147 26.36 -5.26 1.84
N PHE A 148 26.66 -4.59 2.98
CA PHE A 148 26.81 -3.14 3.01
C PHE A 148 28.01 -2.65 2.18
N ARG A 149 29.13 -3.40 2.18
CA ARG A 149 30.31 -3.08 1.38
C ARG A 149 30.08 -3.34 -0.10
N GLU A 150 29.44 -4.45 -0.43
CA GLU A 150 29.12 -4.82 -1.81
C GLU A 150 28.17 -3.81 -2.43
N GLY A 151 27.09 -3.44 -1.75
CA GLY A 151 26.14 -2.48 -2.28
C GLY A 151 26.72 -1.07 -2.46
N LEU A 152 27.76 -0.69 -1.71
CA LEU A 152 28.44 0.61 -1.86
C LEU A 152 29.70 0.52 -2.75
N SER A 153 30.04 -0.66 -3.27
CA SER A 153 31.30 -0.89 -4.01
C SER A 153 31.45 -0.05 -5.27
N HIS A 154 30.33 0.36 -5.87
CA HIS A 154 30.28 1.24 -7.05
C HIS A 154 30.47 2.73 -6.70
N LEU A 155 30.52 3.10 -5.41
CA LEU A 155 30.73 4.46 -4.94
C LEU A 155 32.15 4.65 -4.39
N VAL A 156 32.83 5.72 -4.82
CA VAL A 156 34.15 6.09 -4.30
C VAL A 156 33.99 6.81 -2.96
N LEU A 157 33.96 6.05 -1.86
CA LEU A 157 33.78 6.57 -0.51
C LEU A 157 35.06 6.44 0.32
N GLY A 158 35.36 7.47 1.11
CA GLY A 158 36.49 7.43 2.05
C GLY A 158 36.27 6.39 3.17
N PRO A 159 37.33 5.75 3.71
CA PRO A 159 37.21 4.72 4.74
C PRO A 159 36.44 5.16 6.00
N GLN A 160 36.59 6.44 6.38
CA GLN A 160 35.90 7.01 7.54
C GLN A 160 34.39 7.14 7.32
N VAL A 161 33.96 7.48 6.10
CA VAL A 161 32.54 7.59 5.73
C VAL A 161 31.90 6.21 5.77
N LEU A 162 32.56 5.21 5.17
CA LEU A 162 32.07 3.83 5.18
C LEU A 162 31.94 3.27 6.61
N ALA A 163 32.91 3.60 7.49
CA ALA A 163 32.89 3.20 8.89
C ALA A 163 31.77 3.88 9.70
N ALA A 164 31.41 5.13 9.37
CA ALA A 164 30.33 5.85 10.03
C ALA A 164 28.94 5.44 9.55
N LEU A 165 28.79 5.12 8.26
CA LEU A 165 27.50 4.78 7.67
C LEU A 165 26.93 3.45 8.18
N GLY A 166 27.77 2.42 8.34
CA GLY A 166 27.30 1.08 8.77
C GLY A 166 26.50 1.10 10.09
N PRO A 167 27.05 1.63 11.20
CA PRO A 167 26.32 1.77 12.46
C PRO A 167 25.13 2.73 12.37
N ALA A 168 25.23 3.79 11.56
CA ALA A 168 24.14 4.76 11.40
C ALA A 168 22.90 4.11 10.78
N PHE A 169 23.06 3.27 9.76
CA PHE A 169 21.95 2.57 9.12
C PHE A 169 21.36 1.45 9.97
N ASN A 170 22.21 0.65 10.61
CA ASN A 170 21.75 -0.41 11.53
C ASN A 170 21.15 0.13 12.85
N SER A 171 21.18 1.45 13.08
CA SER A 171 20.57 2.06 14.27
C SER A 171 19.04 2.12 14.22
N GLY A 172 18.44 1.95 13.03
CA GLY A 172 16.98 2.10 12.82
C GLY A 172 16.46 3.52 13.04
N ARG A 173 17.35 4.52 13.14
CA ARG A 173 17.02 5.95 13.35
C ARG A 173 17.15 6.74 12.05
N SER A 174 16.60 7.95 12.05
CA SER A 174 16.77 8.88 10.93
C SER A 174 18.24 9.26 10.77
N VAL A 175 18.73 9.21 9.54
CA VAL A 175 20.08 9.62 9.16
C VAL A 175 19.98 10.81 8.21
N LEU A 176 20.71 11.89 8.49
CA LEU A 176 20.78 13.05 7.62
C LEU A 176 22.13 13.09 6.91
N ILE A 177 22.13 13.00 5.58
CA ILE A 177 23.32 13.11 4.75
C ILE A 177 23.39 14.52 4.16
N TYR A 178 24.39 15.32 4.56
CA TYR A 178 24.54 16.73 4.15
C TYR A 178 25.88 17.02 3.46
N GLY A 179 25.99 18.19 2.80
CA GLY A 179 27.22 18.73 2.18
C GLY A 179 26.97 19.38 0.82
N ALA A 180 28.02 19.77 0.09
CA ALA A 180 27.91 20.35 -1.25
C ALA A 180 27.26 19.40 -2.28
N SER A 181 26.56 19.95 -3.28
CA SER A 181 25.98 19.18 -4.39
C SER A 181 27.08 18.44 -5.18
N GLY A 182 26.75 17.30 -5.77
CA GLY A 182 27.70 16.49 -6.55
C GLY A 182 28.50 15.43 -5.74
N ASN A 183 28.45 15.46 -4.41
CA ASN A 183 29.18 14.50 -3.55
C ASN A 183 28.46 13.15 -3.35
N GLY A 184 27.60 12.75 -4.28
CA GLY A 184 26.98 11.41 -4.25
C GLY A 184 26.00 11.13 -3.11
N LYS A 185 25.41 12.14 -2.44
CA LYS A 185 24.44 11.93 -1.33
C LYS A 185 23.23 11.12 -1.76
N SER A 186 22.65 11.48 -2.91
CA SER A 186 21.54 10.75 -3.49
C SER A 186 21.96 9.33 -3.87
N SER A 187 23.17 9.18 -4.41
CA SER A 187 23.73 7.86 -4.76
C SER A 187 23.91 6.96 -3.54
N ILE A 188 24.45 7.49 -2.42
CA ILE A 188 24.55 6.75 -1.16
C ILE A 188 23.17 6.35 -0.66
N THR A 189 22.20 7.27 -0.69
CA THR A 189 20.83 7.00 -0.20
C THR A 189 20.14 5.93 -1.06
N MET A 190 20.29 5.99 -2.38
CA MET A 190 19.73 4.99 -3.30
C MET A 190 20.39 3.63 -3.12
N ALA A 191 21.72 3.56 -3.08
CA ALA A 191 22.46 2.33 -2.87
C ALA A 191 22.04 1.64 -1.56
N VAL A 192 21.86 2.41 -0.48
CA VAL A 192 21.39 1.87 0.79
C VAL A 192 19.93 1.42 0.72
N GLY A 193 19.09 2.18 0.01
CA GLY A 193 17.70 1.79 -0.24
C GLY A 193 17.58 0.46 -0.99
N GLU A 194 18.48 0.21 -1.95
CA GLU A 194 18.55 -1.05 -2.71
C GLU A 194 19.04 -2.24 -1.87
N MET A 195 19.84 -2.00 -0.84
CA MET A 195 20.30 -3.05 0.08
C MET A 195 19.24 -3.50 1.09
N LEU A 196 18.18 -2.70 1.31
CA LEU A 196 17.15 -3.05 2.29
C LEU A 196 16.37 -4.26 1.78
N PRO A 197 16.43 -5.42 2.47
CA PRO A 197 15.65 -6.58 2.10
C PRO A 197 14.16 -6.36 2.38
N GLY A 198 13.32 -6.96 1.54
CA GLY A 198 11.88 -7.03 1.74
C GLY A 198 11.07 -6.38 0.63
N GLN A 199 9.78 -6.62 0.67
CA GLN A 199 8.79 -5.96 -0.19
C GLN A 199 7.96 -5.03 0.69
N VAL A 200 7.56 -3.89 0.13
CA VAL A 200 6.66 -2.95 0.80
C VAL A 200 5.35 -2.91 0.02
N LEU A 201 4.23 -3.04 0.73
CA LEU A 201 2.90 -2.85 0.19
C LEU A 201 2.67 -1.36 -0.03
N ILE A 202 2.49 -1.00 -1.30
CA ILE A 202 2.15 0.34 -1.74
C ILE A 202 0.72 0.26 -2.31
N PRO A 203 -0.26 0.96 -1.72
CA PRO A 203 -1.62 0.97 -2.24
C PRO A 203 -1.67 1.80 -3.53
N TYR A 204 -2.67 1.55 -4.39
CA TYR A 204 -2.88 2.35 -5.60
C TYR A 204 -3.37 3.77 -5.28
N ALA A 205 -4.15 3.90 -4.22
CA ALA A 205 -4.67 5.15 -3.71
C ALA A 205 -4.95 5.04 -2.21
N VAL A 206 -4.93 6.18 -1.53
CA VAL A 206 -5.26 6.30 -0.11
C VAL A 206 -6.44 7.24 0.04
N GLU A 207 -7.38 6.88 0.91
CA GLU A 207 -8.51 7.72 1.30
C GLU A 207 -8.15 8.48 2.57
N VAL A 208 -8.40 9.79 2.56
CA VAL A 208 -8.18 10.69 3.70
C VAL A 208 -9.35 11.69 3.76
N HIS A 209 -10.22 11.55 4.76
CA HIS A 209 -11.35 12.45 5.00
C HIS A 209 -12.28 12.63 3.77
N GLY A 210 -12.59 11.54 3.08
CA GLY A 210 -13.43 11.49 1.88
C GLY A 210 -12.70 11.89 0.59
N GLN A 211 -11.42 12.26 0.66
CA GLN A 211 -10.60 12.59 -0.51
C GLN A 211 -9.73 11.40 -0.90
N ILE A 212 -9.59 11.18 -2.21
CA ILE A 212 -8.75 10.09 -2.75
C ILE A 212 -7.43 10.68 -3.24
N VAL A 213 -6.33 10.23 -2.65
CA VAL A 213 -4.96 10.58 -3.05
C VAL A 213 -4.36 9.40 -3.80
N ARG A 214 -4.04 9.59 -5.08
CA ARG A 214 -3.35 8.58 -5.88
C ARG A 214 -1.91 8.45 -5.40
N VAL A 215 -1.48 7.22 -5.16
CA VAL A 215 -0.07 6.96 -4.89
C VAL A 215 0.61 6.70 -6.22
N PHE A 216 1.72 7.40 -6.45
CA PHE A 216 2.56 7.22 -7.63
C PHE A 216 3.78 6.40 -7.25
N ASP A 217 3.92 5.23 -7.87
CA ASP A 217 5.16 4.47 -7.89
C ASP A 217 5.67 4.43 -9.35
N PRO A 218 6.84 5.00 -9.66
CA PRO A 218 7.40 5.00 -11.01
C PRO A 218 7.97 3.64 -11.45
N ARG A 219 8.02 2.64 -10.56
CA ARG A 219 8.61 1.33 -10.82
C ARG A 219 7.66 0.37 -11.54
#